data_AF-A0AAU9FBP3-F1
#
_entry.id   AF-A0AAU9FBP3-F1
#
_cell.length_a   1.000
_cell.length_b   1.000
_cell.length_c   1.000
_cell.angle_alpha   90.00
_cell.angle_beta   90.00
_cell.angle_gamma   90.00
#
_symmetry.space_group_name_H-M   'P 1'
#
loop_
_entity.id
_entity.type
_entity.pdbx_description
1 polymer ?
#
loop_
_entity_poly.entity_id
_entity_poly.type
_entity_poly.pdbx_seq_one_letter_code
_entity_poly.pdbx_strand_id
1 'polypeptide(L)'
;MWLSLRLGLVLVALSITFWVKANAERGSYSPSGIEELITVEKKLLAQMVDYGSVLRKKISLMRRYIALMRVKEMEAESDREQYLGNPLHSYSLIHHMHFDWTNWRRLIEQPLGTEQISKMRALMPQIPKTEYWNAKQDLIHAPLAGVQFDPLDSLELALFAFDKDRPDLAEKWLSATLSGYQQLSPSEKELYELLNVVKESQVTKLSELVKTLNTNQSI
;
A
#
# COMPACT_ATOMS: atom_id res chain seq x y z
N MET A 1 20.26 4.54 2.27
CA MET A 1 18.88 4.01 2.01
C MET A 1 17.92 4.11 3.20
N TRP A 2 18.31 3.81 4.45
CA TRP A 2 17.40 3.97 5.61
C TRP A 2 17.20 5.42 6.08
N LEU A 3 18.18 6.30 5.87
CA LEU A 3 18.09 7.74 6.18
C LEU A 3 17.20 8.50 5.18
N SER A 4 17.23 8.14 3.90
CA SER A 4 16.43 8.80 2.85
C SER A 4 14.93 8.55 3.00
N LEU A 5 14.52 7.38 3.48
CA LEU A 5 13.10 7.07 3.75
C LEU A 5 12.55 7.89 4.93
N ARG A 6 13.36 8.13 5.97
CA ARG A 6 12.98 8.93 7.13
C ARG A 6 12.89 10.42 6.80
N LEU A 7 13.80 10.94 5.97
CA LEU A 7 13.71 12.34 5.49
C LEU A 7 12.49 12.57 4.58
N GLY A 8 12.14 11.61 3.72
CA GLY A 8 10.93 11.69 2.88
C GLY A 8 9.63 11.77 3.67
N LEU A 9 9.48 10.93 4.71
CA LEU A 9 8.30 10.94 5.60
C LEU A 9 8.17 12.25 6.39
N VAL A 10 9.28 12.85 6.80
CA VAL A 10 9.28 14.14 7.52
C VAL A 10 8.87 15.30 6.59
N LEU A 11 9.30 15.28 5.33
CA LEU A 11 8.94 16.31 4.35
C LEU A 11 7.46 16.26 3.94
N VAL A 12 6.90 15.06 3.76
CA VAL A 12 5.45 14.87 3.51
C VAL A 12 4.62 15.30 4.72
N ALA A 13 5.04 14.97 5.94
CA ALA A 13 4.34 15.42 7.14
C ALA A 13 4.38 16.96 7.32
N LEU A 14 5.47 17.62 6.89
CA LEU A 14 5.60 19.08 6.94
C LEU A 14 4.75 19.79 5.87
N SER A 15 4.61 19.22 4.67
CA SER A 15 3.71 19.78 3.65
C SER A 15 2.24 19.61 4.01
N ILE A 16 1.85 18.47 4.60
CA ILE A 16 0.49 18.22 5.07
C ILE A 16 0.11 19.19 6.20
N THR A 17 0.99 19.39 7.19
CA THR A 17 0.71 20.31 8.32
C THR A 17 0.60 21.77 7.88
N PHE A 18 1.41 22.22 6.93
CA PHE A 18 1.30 23.56 6.37
C PHE A 18 0.00 23.76 5.58
N TRP A 19 -0.42 22.76 4.80
CA TRP A 19 -1.64 22.79 3.99
C TRP A 19 -2.92 22.73 4.85
N VAL A 20 -2.96 21.85 5.85
CA VAL A 20 -4.05 21.75 6.82
C VAL A 20 -4.26 23.08 7.54
N LYS A 21 -3.17 23.73 7.98
CA LYS A 21 -3.28 25.02 8.69
C LYS A 21 -3.76 26.17 7.80
N ALA A 22 -3.42 26.14 6.50
CA ALA A 22 -3.85 27.17 5.54
C ALA A 22 -5.31 27.01 5.09
N ASN A 23 -5.86 25.79 5.10
CA ASN A 23 -7.24 25.50 4.67
C ASN A 23 -8.21 25.21 5.82
N ALA A 24 -7.74 25.11 7.07
CA ALA A 24 -8.56 24.88 8.26
C ALA A 24 -9.65 25.94 8.47
N GLU A 25 -9.47 27.16 7.94
CA GLU A 25 -10.49 28.23 8.04
C GLU A 25 -11.62 28.10 6.99
N ARG A 26 -11.50 27.20 6.01
CA ARG A 26 -12.50 27.01 4.93
C ARG A 26 -13.21 25.66 4.96
N GLY A 27 -12.65 24.65 5.61
CA GLY A 27 -13.25 23.32 5.72
C GLY A 27 -14.14 23.16 6.94
N SER A 28 -15.15 22.30 6.85
CA SER A 28 -16.03 21.90 7.96
C SER A 28 -15.41 20.82 8.87
N TYR A 29 -14.15 20.47 8.65
CA TYR A 29 -13.40 19.51 9.45
C TYR A 29 -12.71 20.16 10.67
N SER A 30 -12.58 19.39 11.77
CA SER A 30 -11.89 19.86 12.97
C SER A 30 -10.37 19.73 12.84
N PRO A 31 -9.58 20.78 13.15
CA PRO A 31 -8.12 20.68 13.21
C PRO A 31 -7.62 19.56 14.13
N SER A 32 -8.29 19.31 15.26
CA SER A 32 -7.94 18.23 16.18
C SER A 32 -8.24 16.84 15.60
N GLY A 33 -9.30 16.72 14.80
CA GLY A 33 -9.66 15.47 14.12
C GLY A 33 -8.64 15.12 13.03
N ILE A 34 -8.15 16.12 12.30
CA ILE A 34 -7.06 15.93 11.32
C ILE A 34 -5.74 15.57 12.02
N GLU A 35 -5.41 16.18 13.16
CA GLU A 35 -4.22 15.82 13.93
C GLU A 35 -4.26 14.37 14.45
N GLU A 36 -5.44 13.90 14.86
CA GLU A 36 -5.67 12.50 15.23
C GLU A 36 -5.44 11.56 14.03
N LEU A 37 -5.98 11.91 12.85
CA LEU A 37 -5.77 11.16 11.60
C LEU A 37 -4.28 11.03 11.25
N ILE A 38 -3.54 12.14 11.29
CA ILE A 38 -2.08 12.15 11.03
C ILE A 38 -1.35 11.26 12.05
N THR A 39 -1.80 11.28 13.30
CA THR A 39 -1.20 10.45 14.36
C THR A 39 -1.45 8.96 14.12
N VAL A 40 -2.67 8.59 13.72
CA VAL A 40 -3.02 7.20 13.37
C VAL A 40 -2.23 6.74 12.14
N GLU A 41 -2.12 7.58 11.10
CA GLU A 41 -1.35 7.29 9.89
C GLU A 41 0.13 6.99 10.21
N LYS A 42 0.78 7.83 11.03
CA LYS A 42 2.17 7.59 11.47
C LYS A 42 2.34 6.23 12.15
N LYS A 43 1.37 5.83 12.99
CA LYS A 43 1.38 4.52 13.67
C LYS A 43 1.19 3.37 12.67
N LEU A 44 0.31 3.52 11.68
CA LEU A 44 0.09 2.52 10.62
C LEU A 44 1.33 2.34 9.75
N LEU A 45 1.96 3.43 9.32
CA LEU A 45 3.20 3.41 8.55
C LEU A 45 4.34 2.74 9.34
N ALA A 46 4.42 3.00 10.65
CA ALA A 46 5.38 2.31 11.51
C ALA A 46 5.14 0.78 11.52
N GLN A 47 3.89 0.32 11.55
CA GLN A 47 3.59 -1.12 11.46
C GLN A 47 4.00 -1.73 10.12
N MET A 48 3.86 -0.99 9.01
CA MET A 48 4.34 -1.44 7.70
C MET A 48 5.88 -1.56 7.64
N VAL A 49 6.59 -0.60 8.24
CA VAL A 49 8.06 -0.64 8.35
C VAL A 49 8.53 -1.83 9.19
N ASP A 50 7.87 -2.09 10.31
CA ASP A 50 8.16 -3.22 11.19
C ASP A 50 7.88 -4.56 10.48
N TYR A 51 6.78 -4.64 9.73
CA TYR A 51 6.45 -5.82 8.94
C TYR A 51 7.52 -6.10 7.88
N GLY A 52 7.96 -5.07 7.15
CA GLY A 52 9.07 -5.19 6.21
C GLY A 52 10.37 -5.67 6.87
N SER A 53 10.60 -5.30 8.13
CA SER A 53 11.75 -5.77 8.91
C SER A 53 11.63 -7.26 9.28
N VAL A 54 10.44 -7.76 9.62
CA VAL A 54 10.16 -9.19 9.84
C VAL A 54 10.44 -10.00 8.57
N LEU A 55 9.93 -9.54 7.43
CA LEU A 55 10.18 -10.19 6.12
C LEU A 55 11.67 -10.25 5.81
N ARG A 56 12.39 -9.14 5.99
CA ARG A 56 13.84 -9.06 5.72
C ARG A 56 14.65 -10.02 6.59
N LYS A 57 14.29 -10.17 7.86
CA LYS A 57 14.94 -11.14 8.77
C LYS A 57 14.78 -12.57 8.24
N LYS A 58 13.57 -12.95 7.83
CA LYS A 58 13.30 -14.29 7.27
C LYS A 58 14.09 -14.54 5.98
N ILE A 59 14.10 -13.57 5.06
CA ILE A 59 14.90 -13.64 3.82
C ILE A 59 16.40 -13.77 4.13
N SER A 60 16.91 -12.99 5.09
CA SER A 60 18.32 -13.06 5.48
C SER A 60 18.70 -14.43 6.05
N LEU A 61 17.85 -15.02 6.88
CA LEU A 61 18.05 -16.35 7.44
C LEU A 61 18.10 -17.42 6.34
N MET A 62 17.17 -17.39 5.38
CA MET A 62 17.17 -18.31 4.23
C MET A 62 18.43 -18.16 3.37
N ARG A 63 18.85 -16.92 3.08
CA ARG A 63 20.07 -16.67 2.28
C ARG A 63 21.33 -17.22 2.94
N ARG A 64 21.48 -17.06 4.27
CA ARG A 64 22.61 -17.62 5.02
C ARG A 64 22.63 -19.15 4.96
N TYR A 65 21.47 -19.78 5.08
CA TYR A 65 21.37 -21.22 4.97
C TYR A 65 21.70 -21.74 3.57
N ILE A 66 21.20 -21.10 2.52
CA ILE A 66 21.55 -21.44 1.13
C ILE A 66 23.07 -21.34 0.93
N ALA A 67 23.71 -20.30 1.45
CA ALA A 67 25.16 -20.14 1.38
C ALA A 67 25.90 -21.29 2.10
N LEU A 68 25.45 -21.69 3.29
CA LEU A 68 26.02 -22.84 4.01
C LEU A 68 25.91 -24.14 3.20
N MET A 69 24.77 -24.37 2.55
CA MET A 69 24.56 -25.57 1.74
C MET A 69 25.44 -25.60 0.49
N ARG A 70 25.66 -24.43 -0.15
CA ARG A 70 26.57 -24.33 -1.30
C ARG A 70 28.01 -24.66 -0.95
N VAL A 71 28.47 -24.32 0.26
CA VAL A 71 29.82 -24.71 0.72
C VAL A 71 29.94 -26.23 0.80
N LYS A 72 28.94 -26.91 1.41
CA LYS A 72 28.92 -28.37 1.48
C LYS A 72 28.87 -29.03 0.10
N GLU A 73 28.14 -28.42 -0.84
CA GLU A 73 28.06 -28.89 -2.22
C GLU A 73 29.41 -28.78 -2.94
N MET A 74 30.11 -27.66 -2.80
CA MET A 74 31.44 -27.46 -3.36
C MET A 74 32.48 -28.45 -2.77
N GLU A 75 32.40 -28.74 -1.47
CA GLU A 75 33.26 -29.75 -0.83
C GLU A 75 33.04 -31.16 -1.40
N ALA A 76 31.81 -31.47 -1.83
CA ALA A 76 31.46 -32.75 -2.41
C ALA A 76 31.72 -32.83 -3.92
N GLU A 77 32.02 -31.70 -4.58
CA GLU A 77 32.11 -31.61 -6.05
C GLU A 77 33.41 -32.24 -6.60
N SER A 78 34.50 -32.20 -5.83
CA SER A 78 35.80 -32.72 -6.26
C SER A 78 35.84 -34.25 -6.34
N ASP A 79 35.16 -34.95 -5.44
CA ASP A 79 34.98 -36.41 -5.46
C ASP A 79 33.75 -36.79 -4.64
N ARG A 80 32.62 -36.91 -5.34
CA ARG A 80 31.32 -37.17 -4.72
C ARG A 80 31.23 -38.58 -4.12
N GLU A 81 31.88 -39.57 -4.73
CA GLU A 81 31.87 -40.95 -4.22
C GLU A 81 32.64 -41.04 -2.91
N GLN A 82 33.83 -40.43 -2.84
CA GLN A 82 34.61 -40.37 -1.61
C GLN A 82 33.91 -39.55 -0.52
N TYR A 83 33.31 -38.40 -0.88
CA TYR A 83 32.59 -37.54 0.06
C TYR A 83 31.40 -38.28 0.69
N LEU A 84 30.57 -38.94 -0.12
CA LEU A 84 29.43 -39.72 0.38
C LEU A 84 29.87 -41.03 1.04
N GLY A 85 31.00 -41.60 0.63
CA GLY A 85 31.59 -42.77 1.30
C GLY A 85 32.01 -42.51 2.74
N ASN A 86 32.24 -41.25 3.12
CA ASN A 86 32.49 -40.87 4.51
C ASN A 86 31.18 -40.94 5.34
N PRO A 87 31.10 -41.78 6.38
CA PRO A 87 29.89 -41.94 7.20
C PRO A 87 29.39 -40.64 7.83
N LEU A 88 30.28 -39.71 8.17
CA LEU A 88 29.91 -38.42 8.76
C LEU A 88 29.20 -37.52 7.75
N HIS A 89 29.72 -37.44 6.53
CA HIS A 89 29.11 -36.64 5.46
C HIS A 89 27.78 -37.24 5.00
N SER A 90 27.73 -38.57 4.83
CA SER A 90 26.49 -39.29 4.54
C SER A 90 25.43 -39.10 5.64
N TYR A 91 25.80 -39.23 6.91
CA TYR A 91 24.90 -38.94 8.02
C TYR A 91 24.42 -37.48 8.00
N SER A 92 25.32 -36.52 7.80
CA SER A 92 24.94 -35.10 7.76
C SER A 92 23.94 -34.81 6.62
N LEU A 93 24.09 -35.45 5.46
CA LEU A 93 23.16 -35.30 4.34
C LEU A 93 21.80 -35.92 4.67
N ILE A 94 21.77 -37.15 5.18
CA ILE A 94 20.53 -37.84 5.56
C ILE A 94 19.80 -37.06 6.66
N HIS A 95 20.51 -36.63 7.71
CA HIS A 95 19.95 -35.81 8.78
C HIS A 95 19.34 -34.52 8.23
N HIS A 96 20.05 -33.82 7.35
CA HIS A 96 19.55 -32.63 6.68
C HIS A 96 18.26 -32.90 5.88
N MET A 97 18.23 -34.00 5.13
CA MET A 97 17.06 -34.40 4.33
C MET A 97 15.83 -34.69 5.19
N HIS A 98 15.99 -35.29 6.37
CA HIS A 98 14.87 -35.62 7.26
C HIS A 98 14.45 -34.49 8.19
N PHE A 99 15.41 -33.76 8.77
CA PHE A 99 15.15 -32.84 9.88
C PHE A 99 15.19 -31.37 9.46
N ASP A 100 16.23 -30.97 8.74
CA ASP A 100 16.42 -29.55 8.41
C ASP A 100 15.31 -29.05 7.48
N TRP A 101 15.00 -29.78 6.41
CA TRP A 101 13.92 -29.40 5.49
C TRP A 101 12.54 -29.35 6.17
N THR A 102 12.28 -30.23 7.13
CA THR A 102 11.04 -30.18 7.94
C THR A 102 10.97 -28.89 8.76
N ASN A 103 12.09 -28.45 9.34
CA ASN A 103 12.16 -27.19 10.08
C ASN A 103 12.05 -25.97 9.15
N TRP A 104 12.66 -26.00 7.96
CA TRP A 104 12.51 -24.95 6.97
C TRP A 104 11.09 -24.83 6.43
N ARG A 105 10.43 -25.96 6.16
CA ARG A 105 9.02 -25.98 5.78
C ARG A 105 8.17 -25.29 6.83
N ARG A 106 8.33 -25.68 8.11
CA ARG A 106 7.61 -25.06 9.23
C ARG A 106 7.88 -23.55 9.31
N LEU A 107 9.14 -23.13 9.16
CA LEU A 107 9.49 -21.71 9.15
C LEU A 107 8.81 -20.98 7.99
N ILE A 108 8.81 -21.55 6.78
CA ILE A 108 8.20 -20.94 5.58
C ILE A 108 6.68 -20.80 5.77
N GLU A 109 6.02 -21.84 6.27
CA GLU A 109 4.58 -21.90 6.53
C GLU A 109 4.12 -20.94 7.65
N GLN A 110 5.01 -20.50 8.53
CA GLN A 110 4.65 -19.57 9.60
C GLN A 110 4.04 -18.27 9.05
N PRO A 111 2.84 -17.88 9.53
CA PRO A 111 2.24 -16.60 9.22
C PRO A 111 3.16 -15.45 9.63
N LEU A 112 3.46 -14.55 8.70
CA LEU A 112 4.31 -13.40 8.94
C LEU A 112 3.47 -12.18 9.25
N GLY A 113 3.99 -11.30 10.11
CA GLY A 113 3.37 -10.02 10.37
C GLY A 113 2.11 -10.05 11.22
N THR A 114 1.81 -11.16 11.89
CA THR A 114 0.58 -11.30 12.70
C THR A 114 0.46 -10.22 13.77
N GLU A 115 1.57 -9.86 14.42
CA GLU A 115 1.62 -8.77 15.39
C GLU A 115 1.35 -7.41 14.75
N GLN A 116 1.99 -7.11 13.62
CA GLN A 116 1.82 -5.84 12.91
C GLN A 116 0.39 -5.70 12.38
N ILE A 117 -0.16 -6.76 11.79
CA ILE A 117 -1.56 -6.80 11.32
C ILE A 117 -2.53 -6.60 12.48
N SER A 118 -2.27 -7.23 13.64
CA SER A 118 -3.10 -7.05 14.84
C SER A 118 -3.09 -5.60 15.32
N LYS A 119 -1.91 -4.97 15.37
CA LYS A 119 -1.76 -3.55 15.74
C LYS A 119 -2.44 -2.63 14.74
N MET A 120 -2.31 -2.88 13.44
CA MET A 120 -3.02 -2.13 12.39
C MET A 120 -4.54 -2.24 12.59
N ARG A 121 -5.05 -3.46 12.85
CA ARG A 121 -6.48 -3.68 13.11
C ARG A 121 -6.96 -2.92 14.35
N ALA A 122 -6.16 -2.85 15.40
CA ALA A 122 -6.48 -2.08 16.61
C ALA A 122 -6.48 -0.56 16.40
N LEU A 123 -5.78 -0.07 15.36
CA LEU A 123 -5.77 1.34 14.99
C LEU A 123 -6.96 1.73 14.09
N MET A 124 -7.52 0.81 13.31
CA MET A 124 -8.65 1.10 12.41
C MET A 124 -9.84 1.81 13.08
N PRO A 125 -10.28 1.44 14.31
CA PRO A 125 -11.39 2.13 14.98
C PRO A 125 -11.09 3.58 15.37
N GLN A 126 -9.82 3.99 15.43
CA GLN A 126 -9.40 5.35 15.80
C GLN A 126 -9.49 6.33 14.62
N ILE A 127 -9.77 5.86 13.39
CA ILE A 127 -9.89 6.71 12.22
C ILE A 127 -11.26 7.43 12.29
N PRO A 128 -11.31 8.75 12.58
CA PRO A 128 -12.58 9.45 12.70
C PRO A 128 -13.26 9.54 11.33
N LYS A 129 -14.48 9.00 11.23
CA LYS A 129 -15.26 9.00 9.98
C LYS A 129 -15.90 10.35 9.68
N THR A 130 -16.15 11.15 10.70
CA THR A 130 -16.84 12.44 10.58
C THR A 130 -16.06 13.41 9.71
N GLU A 131 -14.75 13.52 9.94
CA GLU A 131 -13.89 14.43 9.18
C GLU A 131 -13.82 14.06 7.69
N TYR A 132 -13.82 12.77 7.39
CA TYR A 132 -13.89 12.27 6.02
C TYR A 132 -15.20 12.65 5.31
N TRP A 133 -16.34 12.48 5.98
CA TRP A 133 -17.63 12.91 5.42
C TRP A 133 -17.72 14.42 5.23
N ASN A 134 -17.26 15.20 6.21
CA ASN A 134 -17.22 16.66 6.14
C ASN A 134 -16.38 17.13 4.96
N ALA A 135 -15.17 16.57 4.79
CA ALA A 135 -14.30 16.89 3.65
C ALA A 135 -14.97 16.58 2.29
N LYS A 136 -15.66 15.45 2.16
CA LYS A 136 -16.40 15.12 0.93
C LYS A 136 -17.55 16.09 0.66
N GLN A 137 -18.29 16.50 1.69
CA GLN A 137 -19.37 17.47 1.57
C GLN A 137 -18.85 18.84 1.12
N ASP A 138 -17.73 19.31 1.69
CA ASP A 138 -17.12 20.57 1.28
C ASP A 138 -16.73 20.54 -0.21
N LEU A 139 -16.17 19.42 -0.69
CA LEU A 139 -15.67 19.26 -2.06
C LEU A 139 -16.76 19.14 -3.13
N ILE A 140 -18.00 18.78 -2.78
CA ILE A 140 -19.13 18.85 -3.73
C ILE A 140 -19.75 20.26 -3.82
N HIS A 141 -19.40 21.14 -2.89
CA HIS A 141 -19.86 22.52 -2.85
C HIS A 141 -18.80 23.54 -3.33
N ALA A 142 -17.53 23.13 -3.38
CA ALA A 142 -16.44 23.97 -3.85
C ALA A 142 -16.13 23.76 -5.35
N PRO A 143 -15.77 24.81 -6.11
CA PRO A 143 -15.25 24.65 -7.46
C PRO A 143 -13.90 23.90 -7.41
N LEU A 144 -13.66 23.05 -8.41
CA LEU A 144 -12.37 22.41 -8.66
C LEU A 144 -11.28 23.48 -8.80
N ALA A 145 -10.61 23.82 -7.70
CA ALA A 145 -9.34 24.53 -7.76
C ALA A 145 -8.36 23.60 -8.49
N GLY A 146 -7.56 24.12 -9.43
CA GLY A 146 -6.65 23.38 -10.32
C GLY A 146 -5.50 22.63 -9.63
N VAL A 147 -5.78 21.97 -8.51
CA VAL A 147 -4.94 21.04 -7.79
C VAL A 147 -5.06 19.68 -8.49
N GLN A 148 -3.93 19.05 -8.72
CA GLN A 148 -3.89 17.67 -9.20
C GLN A 148 -4.32 16.74 -8.07
N PHE A 149 -5.40 15.98 -8.30
CA PHE A 149 -5.90 14.99 -7.35
C PHE A 149 -5.38 13.60 -7.69
N ASP A 150 -5.21 12.78 -6.67
CA ASP A 150 -5.03 11.35 -6.85
C ASP A 150 -6.25 10.77 -7.62
N PRO A 151 -6.03 9.89 -8.61
CA PRO A 151 -7.11 9.26 -9.36
C PRO A 151 -8.20 8.63 -8.48
N LEU A 152 -7.87 8.11 -7.30
CA LEU A 152 -8.84 7.44 -6.44
C LEU A 152 -9.67 8.43 -5.64
N ASP A 153 -9.03 9.48 -5.13
CA ASP A 153 -9.74 10.55 -4.45
C ASP A 153 -10.74 11.22 -5.41
N SER A 154 -10.31 11.47 -6.65
CA SER A 154 -11.18 12.02 -7.69
C SER A 154 -12.28 11.05 -8.15
N LEU A 155 -12.00 9.74 -8.24
CA LEU A 155 -13.02 8.74 -8.56
C LEU A 155 -14.07 8.65 -7.45
N GLU A 156 -13.65 8.68 -6.20
CA GLU A 156 -14.54 8.67 -5.05
C GLU A 156 -15.47 9.89 -5.08
N LEU A 157 -14.91 11.08 -5.32
CA LEU A 157 -15.69 12.32 -5.40
C LEU A 157 -16.66 12.30 -6.59
N ALA A 158 -16.28 11.67 -7.71
CA ALA A 158 -17.18 11.45 -8.83
C ALA A 158 -18.40 10.60 -8.46
N LEU A 159 -18.16 9.44 -7.84
CA LEU A 159 -19.23 8.53 -7.40
C LEU A 159 -20.13 9.21 -6.37
N PHE A 160 -19.53 9.93 -5.43
CA PHE A 160 -20.27 10.66 -4.41
C PHE A 160 -21.12 11.80 -4.99
N ALA A 161 -20.60 12.54 -5.98
CA ALA A 161 -21.37 13.57 -6.68
C ALA A 161 -22.54 12.97 -7.47
N PHE A 162 -22.32 11.82 -8.12
CA PHE A 162 -23.37 11.10 -8.83
C PHE A 162 -24.50 10.66 -7.88
N ASP A 163 -24.16 10.10 -6.72
CA ASP A 163 -25.13 9.72 -5.68
C ASP A 163 -25.92 10.92 -5.11
N LYS A 164 -25.40 12.14 -5.27
CA LYS A 164 -26.05 13.40 -4.87
C LYS A 164 -26.83 14.09 -5.98
N ASP A 165 -27.09 13.38 -7.09
CA ASP A 165 -27.80 13.91 -8.26
C ASP A 165 -27.11 15.15 -8.85
N ARG A 166 -25.77 15.13 -8.84
CA ARG A 166 -24.89 16.16 -9.43
C ARG A 166 -24.06 15.58 -10.57
N PRO A 167 -24.69 15.15 -11.68
CA PRO A 167 -24.00 14.55 -12.81
C PRO A 167 -22.98 15.50 -13.45
N ASP A 168 -23.22 16.81 -13.39
CA ASP A 168 -22.32 17.87 -13.83
C ASP A 168 -20.97 17.85 -13.10
N LEU A 169 -20.99 17.60 -11.79
CA LEU A 169 -19.77 17.48 -10.98
C LEU A 169 -19.15 16.09 -11.12
N ALA A 170 -19.97 15.05 -11.18
CA ALA A 170 -19.50 13.68 -11.38
C ALA A 170 -18.66 13.56 -12.65
N GLU A 171 -19.12 14.14 -13.77
CA GLU A 171 -18.39 14.13 -15.04
C GLU A 171 -17.04 14.85 -14.95
N LYS A 172 -16.98 15.99 -14.24
CA LYS A 172 -15.73 16.74 -14.03
C LYS A 172 -14.71 15.93 -13.22
N TRP A 173 -15.16 15.29 -12.14
CA TRP A 173 -14.31 14.43 -11.31
C TRP A 173 -13.86 13.16 -12.04
N LEU A 174 -14.69 12.56 -12.90
CA LEU A 174 -14.28 11.45 -13.76
C LEU A 174 -13.23 11.89 -14.79
N SER A 175 -13.35 13.10 -15.33
CA SER A 175 -12.34 13.67 -16.23
C SER A 175 -11.02 13.91 -15.51
N ALA A 176 -11.06 14.42 -14.27
CA ALA A 176 -9.89 14.56 -13.41
C ALA A 176 -9.25 13.19 -13.10
N THR A 177 -10.07 12.18 -12.81
CA THR A 177 -9.63 10.79 -12.57
C THR A 177 -8.84 10.25 -13.76
N LEU A 178 -9.40 10.35 -14.97
CA LEU A 178 -8.77 9.85 -16.19
C LEU A 178 -7.47 10.60 -16.50
N SER A 179 -7.46 11.92 -16.31
CA SER A 179 -6.24 12.72 -16.45
C SER A 179 -5.17 12.31 -15.44
N GLY A 180 -5.56 12.02 -14.21
CA GLY A 180 -4.67 11.50 -13.18
C GLY A 180 -4.04 10.16 -13.57
N TYR A 181 -4.82 9.21 -14.08
CA TYR A 181 -4.30 7.90 -14.55
C TYR A 181 -3.22 8.06 -15.63
N GLN A 182 -3.41 8.99 -16.56
CA GLN A 182 -2.44 9.27 -17.63
C GLN A 182 -1.11 9.83 -17.11
N GLN A 183 -1.15 10.51 -15.97
CA GLN A 183 0.01 11.17 -15.37
C GLN A 183 0.75 10.30 -14.35
N LEU A 184 0.25 9.11 -14.03
CA LEU A 184 0.90 8.19 -13.10
C LEU A 184 2.31 7.82 -13.58
N SER A 185 3.27 7.98 -12.67
CA SER A 185 4.62 7.47 -12.82
C SER A 185 4.63 5.93 -12.81
N PRO A 186 5.71 5.28 -13.29
CA PRO A 186 5.82 3.82 -13.26
C PRO A 186 5.64 3.21 -11.87
N SER A 187 6.17 3.86 -10.82
CA SER A 187 6.05 3.37 -9.44
C SER A 187 4.63 3.49 -8.89
N GLU A 188 3.90 4.53 -9.27
CA GLU A 188 2.49 4.67 -8.87
C GLU A 188 1.61 3.64 -9.59
N LYS A 189 1.89 3.34 -10.87
CA LYS A 189 1.19 2.28 -11.60
C LYS A 189 1.37 0.91 -10.93
N GLU A 190 2.60 0.57 -10.57
CA GLU A 190 2.89 -0.67 -9.83
C GLU A 190 2.12 -0.73 -8.50
N LEU A 191 2.08 0.38 -7.75
CA LEU A 191 1.33 0.43 -6.51
C LEU A 191 -0.18 0.21 -6.72
N TYR A 192 -0.77 0.84 -7.73
CA TYR A 192 -2.19 0.70 -8.07
C TYR A 192 -2.55 -0.73 -8.51
N GLU A 193 -1.67 -1.38 -9.25
CA GLU A 193 -1.82 -2.80 -9.62
C GLU A 193 -1.78 -3.70 -8.39
N LEU A 194 -0.84 -3.46 -7.46
CA LEU A 194 -0.72 -4.23 -6.21
C LEU A 194 -1.92 -4.06 -5.28
N LEU A 195 -2.46 -2.85 -5.21
CA LEU A 195 -3.65 -2.55 -4.41
C LEU A 195 -4.95 -3.03 -5.09
N ASN A 196 -4.87 -3.60 -6.29
CA ASN A 196 -6.00 -4.09 -7.08
C ASN A 196 -7.13 -3.06 -7.21
N VAL A 197 -6.75 -1.85 -7.57
CA VAL A 197 -7.65 -0.71 -7.65
C VAL A 197 -8.46 -0.72 -8.96
N VAL A 198 -9.60 -0.02 -8.99
CA VAL A 198 -10.45 0.13 -10.18
C VAL A 198 -9.61 0.57 -11.38
N LYS A 199 -9.68 -0.17 -12.49
CA LYS A 199 -8.84 0.09 -13.66
C LYS A 199 -9.34 1.30 -14.45
N GLU A 200 -8.43 2.01 -15.11
CA GLU A 200 -8.74 3.13 -16.00
C GLU A 200 -9.85 2.78 -17.01
N SER A 201 -9.80 1.58 -17.62
CA SER A 201 -10.82 1.12 -18.57
C SER A 201 -12.23 0.98 -17.98
N GLN A 202 -12.34 0.68 -16.68
CA GLN A 202 -13.62 0.65 -15.99
C GLN A 202 -14.12 2.07 -15.72
N VAL A 203 -13.21 3.00 -15.37
CA VAL A 203 -13.53 4.41 -15.19
C VAL A 203 -13.96 5.05 -16.51
N THR A 204 -13.33 4.73 -17.64
CA THR A 204 -13.74 5.22 -18.97
C THR A 204 -15.18 4.85 -19.28
N LYS A 205 -15.56 3.57 -19.06
CA LYS A 205 -16.94 3.10 -19.25
C LYS A 205 -17.93 3.84 -18.35
N LEU A 206 -17.55 4.08 -17.09
CA LEU A 206 -18.39 4.85 -16.16
C LEU A 206 -18.56 6.30 -16.62
N SER A 207 -17.49 6.94 -17.12
CA SER A 207 -17.51 8.31 -17.66
C SER A 207 -18.45 8.43 -18.86
N GLU A 208 -18.41 7.47 -19.79
CA GLU A 208 -19.33 7.42 -20.92
C GLU A 208 -20.79 7.30 -20.46
N LEU A 209 -21.07 6.41 -19.50
CA LEU A 209 -22.42 6.24 -18.95
C LEU A 209 -22.93 7.53 -18.31
N VAL A 210 -22.16 8.18 -17.44
CA VAL A 210 -22.56 9.43 -16.78
C VAL A 210 -22.86 10.54 -17.80
N LYS A 211 -22.03 10.66 -18.85
CA LYS A 211 -22.27 11.62 -19.94
C LYS A 211 -23.60 11.41 -20.66
N THR A 212 -23.91 10.15 -20.98
CA THR A 212 -25.18 9.82 -21.65
C THR A 212 -26.40 10.16 -20.78
N LEU A 213 -26.32 9.89 -19.48
CA LEU A 213 -27.40 10.21 -18.53
C LEU A 213 -27.61 11.72 -18.39
N ASN A 214 -26.52 12.49 -18.26
CA ASN A 214 -26.55 13.95 -18.16
C ASN A 214 -27.17 14.61 -19.41
N THR A 215 -26.83 14.08 -20.60
CA THR A 215 -27.38 14.56 -21.87
C THR A 215 -28.88 14.32 -21.99
N ASN A 216 -29.37 13.17 -21.49
CA ASN A 216 -30.80 12.82 -21.53
C ASN A 216 -31.65 13.57 -20.50
N GLN A 217 -31.06 14.12 -19.44
CA GLN A 217 -31.76 14.95 -18.44
C GLN A 217 -31.89 16.43 -18.88
N SER A 218 -31.17 16.84 -19.92
CA SER A 218 -31.15 18.22 -20.42
C SER A 218 -32.14 18.48 -21.59
N ILE A 219 -33.01 17.50 -21.90
CA ILE A 219 -34.05 17.53 -22.94
C ILE A 219 -35.42 17.49 -22.26
#